data_AF-A0A0A7G0M4-F1
#
_entry.id   AF-A0A0A7G0M4-F1
#
_cell.length_a   1.000
_cell.length_b   1.000
_cell.length_c   1.000
_cell.angle_alpha   90.00
_cell.angle_beta   90.00
_cell.angle_gamma   90.00
#
_symmetry.space_group_name_H-M   'P 1'
#
loop_
_entity.id
_entity.type
_entity.pdbx_description
1 polymer ?
#
loop_
_entity_poly.entity_id
_entity_poly.type
_entity_poly.pdbx_seq_one_letter_code
_entity_poly.pdbx_strand_id
1 'polypeptide(L)'
;MQKKYDVKPELISAFINFETGFEPVEYKEGKACGLMKLTANTGENLAKEIGDNNFKAKDIADNDTNIKLGTYYLSKSVKDGLKETVGNWAIRNGEEKNDKFDAKEYAKEYFTKKIELREKIYKILYFTF
;
A
#
# COMPACT_ATOMS: atom_id res chain seq x y z
N MET A 1 -10.87 -7.97 -8.70
CA MET A 1 -9.52 -7.57 -8.23
C MET A 1 -9.02 -8.44 -7.07
N GLN A 2 -9.81 -8.71 -6.02
CA GLN A 2 -9.40 -9.57 -4.88
C GLN A 2 -8.97 -11.00 -5.25
N LYS A 3 -9.64 -11.66 -6.20
CA LYS A 3 -9.32 -13.06 -6.56
C LYS A 3 -7.90 -13.28 -7.11
N LYS A 4 -7.19 -12.22 -7.53
CA LYS A 4 -5.88 -12.34 -8.19
C LYS A 4 -4.71 -12.37 -7.22
N TYR A 5 -4.89 -11.81 -6.02
CA TYR A 5 -3.84 -11.65 -5.02
C TYR A 5 -4.46 -12.05 -3.69
N ASP A 6 -3.94 -13.09 -3.04
CA ASP A 6 -4.46 -13.67 -1.79
C ASP A 6 -4.26 -12.73 -0.59
N VAL A 7 -4.87 -11.54 -0.68
CA VAL A 7 -4.83 -10.45 0.29
C VAL A 7 -6.26 -10.17 0.70
N LYS A 8 -6.47 -10.18 2.01
CA LYS A 8 -7.81 -10.00 2.58
C LYS A 8 -8.39 -8.62 2.25
N PRO A 9 -9.69 -8.54 1.91
CA PRO A 9 -10.39 -7.28 1.64
C PRO A 9 -10.21 -6.24 2.75
N GLU A 10 -10.36 -6.68 4.00
CA GLU A 10 -10.25 -5.84 5.18
C GLU A 10 -8.85 -5.25 5.36
N LEU A 11 -7.81 -5.98 4.93
CA LEU A 11 -6.43 -5.52 5.00
C LEU A 11 -6.16 -4.46 3.92
N ILE A 12 -6.65 -4.66 2.70
CA ILE A 12 -6.55 -3.66 1.63
C ILE A 12 -7.25 -2.36 2.07
N SER A 13 -8.48 -2.47 2.59
CA SER A 13 -9.24 -1.33 3.12
C SER A 13 -8.51 -0.64 4.28
N ALA A 14 -7.85 -1.40 5.17
CA ALA A 14 -7.08 -0.85 6.28
C ALA A 14 -5.91 0.01 5.79
N PHE A 15 -5.16 -0.44 4.77
CA PHE A 15 -4.05 0.32 4.20
C PHE A 15 -4.53 1.57 3.45
N ILE A 16 -5.60 1.49 2.66
CA ILE A 16 -6.17 2.67 1.99
C ILE A 16 -6.62 3.71 3.03
N ASN A 17 -7.35 3.28 4.05
CA ASN A 17 -7.81 4.18 5.11
C ASN A 17 -6.64 4.81 5.88
N PHE A 18 -5.59 4.04 6.16
CA PHE A 18 -4.41 4.55 6.85
C PHE A 18 -3.64 5.60 6.03
N GLU A 19 -3.52 5.40 4.72
CA GLU A 19 -2.77 6.30 3.83
C GLU A 19 -3.52 7.58 3.49
N THR A 20 -4.82 7.46 3.18
CA THR A 20 -5.57 8.57 2.58
C THR A 20 -6.96 8.78 3.15
N GLY A 21 -7.43 7.90 4.05
CA GLY A 21 -8.82 7.96 4.49
C GLY A 21 -9.83 7.76 3.35
N PHE A 22 -9.42 7.10 2.26
CA PHE A 22 -10.16 6.95 0.99
C PHE A 22 -10.26 8.21 0.11
N GLU A 23 -9.54 9.28 0.45
CA GLU A 23 -9.49 10.49 -0.37
C GLU A 23 -8.26 10.46 -1.29
N PRO A 24 -8.42 10.22 -2.61
CA PRO A 24 -7.29 10.02 -3.50
C PRO A 24 -6.43 11.29 -3.59
N VAL A 25 -5.12 11.12 -3.43
CA VAL A 25 -4.17 12.23 -3.58
C VAL A 25 -3.91 12.49 -5.06
N GLU A 26 -3.99 13.75 -5.47
CA GLU A 26 -3.72 14.18 -6.85
C GLU A 26 -2.29 13.86 -7.29
N TYR A 27 -2.13 13.65 -8.60
CA TYR A 27 -0.83 13.40 -9.19
C TYR A 27 0.03 14.65 -9.23
N LYS A 28 1.27 14.52 -8.74
CA LYS A 28 2.35 15.49 -8.93
C LYS A 28 3.64 14.75 -9.19
N GLU A 29 4.41 15.23 -10.14
CA GLU A 29 5.69 14.62 -10.52
C GLU A 29 6.61 14.43 -9.30
N GLY A 30 7.19 13.23 -9.18
CA GLY A 30 8.07 12.85 -8.07
C GLY A 30 7.39 12.67 -6.71
N LYS A 31 6.05 12.72 -6.63
CA LYS A 31 5.31 12.56 -5.35
C LYS A 31 4.44 11.30 -5.36
N ALA A 32 4.18 10.78 -4.15
CA ALA A 32 3.27 9.66 -3.94
C ALA A 32 1.81 10.13 -4.01
N CYS A 33 0.99 9.45 -4.81
CA CYS A 33 -0.40 9.82 -5.10
C CYS A 33 -1.36 8.62 -5.12
N GLY A 34 -2.63 8.89 -5.41
CA GLY A 34 -3.73 7.91 -5.37
C GLY A 34 -4.04 7.40 -3.96
N LEU A 35 -4.92 6.42 -3.87
CA LEU A 35 -5.48 5.90 -2.61
C LEU A 35 -4.45 5.17 -1.72
N MET A 36 -3.46 4.53 -2.32
CA MET A 36 -2.42 3.75 -1.65
C MET A 36 -1.06 4.46 -1.63
N LYS A 37 -1.02 5.75 -1.98
CA LYS A 37 0.18 6.61 -1.89
C LYS A 37 1.41 5.96 -2.52
N LEU A 38 1.33 5.62 -3.80
CA LEU A 38 2.47 5.08 -4.56
C LEU A 38 3.09 6.20 -5.39
N THR A 39 4.42 6.20 -5.52
CA THR A 39 5.10 7.03 -6.51
C THR A 39 4.99 6.41 -7.91
N ALA A 40 5.17 7.21 -8.95
CA ALA A 40 5.23 6.71 -10.32
C ALA A 40 6.33 5.65 -10.52
N ASN A 41 7.51 5.84 -9.92
CA ASN A 41 8.62 4.88 -10.00
C ASN A 41 8.28 3.54 -9.33
N THR A 42 7.68 3.57 -8.13
CA THR A 42 7.19 2.35 -7.48
C THR A 42 6.10 1.69 -8.31
N GLY A 43 5.18 2.47 -8.87
CA GLY A 43 4.13 1.97 -9.76
C GLY A 43 4.68 1.25 -10.99
N GLU A 44 5.67 1.85 -11.67
CA GLU A 44 6.31 1.28 -12.85
C GLU A 44 7.02 -0.06 -12.54
N ASN A 45 7.75 -0.13 -11.43
CA ASN A 45 8.40 -1.37 -11.01
C ASN A 45 7.37 -2.48 -10.76
N LEU A 46 6.31 -2.17 -10.01
CA LEU A 46 5.24 -3.13 -9.73
C LEU A 46 4.48 -3.55 -11.00
N ALA A 47 4.28 -2.63 -11.94
CA ALA A 47 3.63 -2.90 -13.22
C ALA A 47 4.45 -3.88 -14.07
N LYS A 48 5.77 -3.67 -14.17
CA LYS A 48 6.69 -4.60 -14.86
C LYS A 48 6.64 -6.00 -14.27
N GLU A 49 6.64 -6.12 -12.95
CA GLU A 49 6.57 -7.42 -12.27
C GLU A 49 5.29 -8.20 -12.58
N ILE A 50 4.18 -7.52 -12.86
CA ILE A 50 2.91 -8.17 -13.26
C ILE A 50 2.71 -8.26 -14.77
N GLY A 51 3.75 -7.98 -15.55
CA GLY A 51 3.78 -8.09 -17.02
C GLY A 51 3.22 -6.89 -17.78
N ASP A 52 3.00 -5.75 -17.12
CA ASP A 52 2.53 -4.51 -17.75
C ASP A 52 3.70 -3.59 -18.09
N ASN A 53 4.25 -3.76 -19.30
CA ASN A 53 5.38 -2.99 -19.81
C ASN A 53 4.98 -1.64 -20.44
N ASN A 54 3.68 -1.35 -20.55
CA ASN A 54 3.16 -0.13 -21.18
C ASN A 54 2.73 0.94 -20.17
N PHE A 55 2.94 0.68 -18.88
CA PHE A 55 2.62 1.58 -17.79
C PHE A 55 3.31 2.95 -17.96
N LYS A 56 2.53 4.02 -17.90
CA LYS A 56 3.04 5.40 -17.92
C LYS A 56 2.95 5.99 -16.53
N ALA A 57 3.89 6.88 -16.21
CA ALA A 57 3.97 7.52 -14.89
C ALA A 57 2.64 8.14 -14.40
N LYS A 58 1.82 8.70 -15.30
CA LYS A 58 0.51 9.28 -14.98
C LYS A 58 -0.58 8.25 -14.66
N ASP A 59 -0.41 7.00 -15.10
CA ASP A 59 -1.41 5.93 -14.90
C ASP A 59 -1.51 5.56 -13.41
N ILE A 60 -0.48 5.87 -12.60
CA ILE A 60 -0.52 5.69 -11.14
C ILE A 60 -1.59 6.56 -10.45
N ALA A 61 -2.09 7.60 -11.13
CA ALA A 61 -3.14 8.48 -10.64
C ALA A 61 -4.55 7.86 -10.75
N ASP A 62 -4.73 6.88 -11.64
CA ASP A 62 -5.97 6.14 -11.73
C ASP A 62 -6.15 5.27 -10.47
N ASN A 63 -7.30 5.40 -9.82
CA ASN A 63 -7.55 4.75 -8.53
C ASN A 63 -7.51 3.22 -8.63
N ASP A 64 -8.07 2.66 -9.70
CA ASP A 64 -8.09 1.22 -9.93
C ASP A 64 -6.68 0.68 -10.13
N THR A 65 -5.86 1.39 -10.91
CA THR A 65 -4.45 1.08 -11.13
C THR A 65 -3.64 1.18 -9.83
N ASN A 66 -3.86 2.24 -9.04
CA ASN A 66 -3.19 2.46 -7.77
C ASN A 66 -3.52 1.35 -6.74
N ILE A 67 -4.81 1.00 -6.61
CA ILE A 67 -5.27 -0.10 -5.74
C ILE A 67 -4.70 -1.44 -6.22
N LYS A 68 -4.75 -1.73 -7.53
CA LYS A 68 -4.23 -2.97 -8.10
C LYS A 68 -2.75 -3.16 -7.78
N LEU A 69 -1.93 -2.13 -8.01
CA LEU A 69 -0.49 -2.19 -7.77
C LEU A 69 -0.17 -2.25 -6.27
N GLY A 70 -0.84 -1.47 -5.43
CA GLY A 70 -0.65 -1.53 -3.98
C GLY A 70 -1.10 -2.88 -3.39
N THR A 71 -2.19 -3.46 -3.88
CA THR A 71 -2.63 -4.81 -3.50
C THR A 71 -1.60 -5.87 -3.91
N TYR A 72 -1.05 -5.75 -5.12
CA TYR A 72 0.02 -6.63 -5.56
C TYR A 72 1.26 -6.53 -4.66
N TYR A 73 1.67 -5.32 -4.29
CA TYR A 73 2.74 -5.11 -3.32
C TYR A 73 2.46 -5.84 -2.00
N LEU A 74 1.26 -5.64 -1.42
CA LEU A 74 0.87 -6.31 -0.18
C LEU A 74 0.93 -7.84 -0.32
N SER A 75 0.48 -8.40 -1.44
CA SER A 75 0.48 -9.86 -1.66
C SER A 75 1.86 -10.52 -1.58
N LYS A 76 2.91 -9.77 -1.89
CA LYS A 76 4.29 -10.23 -1.77
C LYS A 76 4.79 -10.15 -0.33
N SER A 77 4.37 -9.12 0.41
CA SER A 77 4.91 -8.82 1.75
C SER A 77 4.13 -9.46 2.90
N VAL A 78 2.83 -9.75 2.76
CA VAL A 78 2.00 -10.32 3.83
C VAL A 78 2.46 -11.70 4.31
N LYS A 79 3.25 -12.40 3.49
CA LYS A 79 3.84 -13.70 3.82
C LYS A 79 4.79 -13.64 5.01
N ASP A 80 5.38 -12.47 5.27
CA ASP A 80 6.34 -12.23 6.36
C ASP A 80 5.65 -11.75 7.65
N GLY A 81 4.31 -11.66 7.64
CA GLY A 81 3.50 -11.17 8.74
C GLY A 81 3.22 -9.66 8.72
N LEU A 82 2.20 -9.24 9.47
CA LEU A 82 1.67 -7.87 9.42
C LEU A 82 2.70 -6.83 9.85
N LYS A 83 3.48 -7.09 10.91
CA LYS A 83 4.50 -6.15 11.41
C LYS A 83 5.55 -5.88 10.33
N GLU A 84 6.09 -6.93 9.71
CA GLU A 84 7.08 -6.80 8.64
C GLU A 84 6.48 -6.11 7.40
N THR A 85 5.23 -6.45 7.06
CA THR A 85 4.49 -5.81 5.96
C THR A 85 4.36 -4.30 6.17
N VAL A 86 4.00 -3.85 7.37
CA VAL A 86 3.88 -2.43 7.69
C VAL A 86 5.22 -1.72 7.61
N GLY A 87 6.29 -2.37 8.08
CA GLY A 87 7.66 -1.84 7.95
C GLY A 87 8.08 -1.67 6.50
N ASN A 88 7.90 -2.70 5.67
CA ASN A 88 8.22 -2.65 4.25
C ASN A 88 7.37 -1.61 3.51
N TRP A 89 6.07 -1.55 3.82
CA TRP A 89 5.16 -0.58 3.25
C TRP A 89 5.61 0.86 3.50
N ALA A 90 6.13 1.17 4.69
CA ALA A 90 6.61 2.51 5.03
C ALA A 90 7.76 2.99 4.12
N ILE A 91 8.59 2.06 3.62
CA ILE A 91 9.75 2.37 2.77
C ILE A 91 9.52 2.02 1.28
N ARG A 92 8.30 1.64 0.88
CA ARG A 92 7.98 1.17 -0.49
C ARG A 92 8.28 2.19 -1.60
N ASN A 93 8.31 3.47 -1.25
CA ASN A 93 8.55 4.59 -2.16
C ASN A 93 9.99 5.10 -2.09
N GLY A 94 10.84 4.47 -1.27
CA GLY A 94 12.19 4.92 -0.98
C GLY A 94 12.52 4.67 0.49
N GLU A 95 13.76 4.25 0.76
CA GLU A 95 14.25 4.06 2.11
C GLU A 95 14.54 5.42 2.77
N GLU A 96 14.08 5.57 4.01
CA GLU A 96 14.40 6.72 4.85
C GLU A 96 15.04 6.22 6.14
N LYS A 97 16.36 6.22 6.16
CA LYS A 97 17.17 5.70 7.27
C LYS A 97 18.42 6.53 7.49
N ASN A 98 18.74 6.80 8.75
CA ASN A 98 19.99 7.40 9.22
C ASN A 98 20.30 6.90 10.65
N ASP A 99 21.41 7.35 11.24
CA ASP A 99 21.88 6.90 12.56
C ASP A 99 20.88 7.14 13.71
N LYS A 100 19.90 8.03 13.52
CA LYS A 100 18.91 8.42 14.53
C LYS A 100 17.50 7.95 14.22
N PHE A 101 17.23 7.50 13.00
CA PHE A 101 15.89 7.16 12.55
C PHE A 101 15.90 6.09 11.49
N ASP A 102 15.04 5.09 11.68
CA ASP A 102 14.76 4.04 10.71
C ASP A 102 13.24 4.01 10.49
N ALA A 103 12.78 4.46 9.33
CA ALA A 103 11.35 4.55 9.03
C ALA A 103 10.66 3.19 9.07
N LYS A 104 11.38 2.12 8.71
CA LYS A 104 10.84 0.75 8.74
C LYS A 104 10.62 0.29 10.17
N GLU A 105 11.60 0.46 11.05
CA GLU A 105 11.45 0.10 12.47
C GLU A 105 10.44 0.99 13.21
N TYR A 106 10.40 2.29 12.90
CA TYR A 106 9.37 3.18 13.41
C TYR A 106 7.96 2.71 13.00
N ALA A 107 7.74 2.38 11.72
CA ALA A 107 6.44 1.92 11.26
C ALA A 107 6.02 0.60 11.93
N LYS A 108 6.97 -0.33 12.12
CA LYS A 108 6.74 -1.59 12.85
C LYS A 108 6.30 -1.36 14.29
N GLU A 109 6.79 -0.32 14.95
CA GLU A 109 6.44 0.00 16.34
C GLU A 109 5.11 0.75 16.43
N TYR A 110 4.91 1.78 15.59
CA TYR A 110 3.83 2.75 15.77
C TYR A 110 2.64 2.59 14.80
N PHE A 111 2.83 1.99 13.63
CA PHE A 111 1.78 1.87 12.61
C PHE A 111 1.10 0.50 12.61
N THR A 112 1.77 -0.56 13.05
CA THR A 112 1.18 -1.91 13.05
C THR A 112 -0.14 -1.96 13.84
N LYS A 113 -0.18 -1.40 15.05
CA LYS A 113 -1.43 -1.35 15.86
C LYS A 113 -2.54 -0.54 15.18
N LYS A 114 -2.17 0.52 14.44
CA LYS A 114 -3.13 1.37 13.72
C LYS A 114 -3.76 0.65 12.53
N ILE A 115 -2.98 -0.13 11.80
CA ILE A 115 -3.45 -0.97 10.70
C ILE A 115 -4.30 -2.11 11.23
N GLU A 116 -3.86 -2.80 12.29
CA GLU A 116 -4.59 -3.93 12.89
C GLU A 116 -5.97 -3.51 13.39
N LEU A 117 -6.10 -2.33 14.02
CA LEU A 117 -7.39 -1.79 14.44
C LEU A 117 -8.33 -1.56 13.24
N ARG A 118 -7.81 -0.98 12.15
CA ARG A 118 -8.58 -0.75 10.92
C ARG A 118 -9.00 -2.06 10.27
N GLU A 119 -8.11 -3.04 10.21
CA GLU A 119 -8.43 -4.37 9.69
C GLU A 119 -9.58 -4.99 10.47
N LYS A 120 -9.58 -4.91 11.81
CA LYS A 120 -10.69 -5.39 12.66
C LYS A 120 -12.01 -4.66 12.36
N ILE A 121 -11.97 -3.34 12.21
CA ILE A 121 -13.16 -2.54 11.85
C ILE A 121 -13.70 -2.96 10.49
N TYR A 122 -12.86 -3.02 9.46
CA TYR A 122 -13.31 -3.40 8.12
C TYR A 122 -13.77 -4.85 8.06
N LYS A 123 -13.15 -5.75 8.81
CA LYS A 123 -13.61 -7.13 8.93
C LYS A 123 -15.07 -7.18 9.40
N ILE A 124 -15.43 -6.41 10.43
CA ILE A 124 -16.81 -6.33 10.92
C ILE A 124 -17.74 -5.78 9.82
N LEU A 125 -17.34 -4.70 9.15
CA LEU A 125 -18.15 -4.09 8.07
C LEU A 125 -18.38 -5.06 6.90
N TYR A 126 -17.37 -5.87 6.53
CA TYR A 126 -17.50 -6.87 5.46
C TYR A 126 -18.43 -8.04 5.80
N PHE A 127 -18.63 -8.39 7.07
CA PHE A 127 -19.57 -9.44 7.49
C PHE A 127 -20.98 -8.93 7.77
N THR A 128 -21.21 -7.62 7.65
CA THR A 128 -22.51 -6.99 7.93
C THR A 128 -23.40 -6.87 6.67
N PHE A 129 -22.88 -7.21 5.49
CA PHE A 129 -23.57 -7.21 4.20
C PHE A 129 -23.33 -8.54 3.47
#